data_AF-X1F8N3-F1
#
_entry.id   AF-X1F8N3-F1
#
_cell.length_a   1.000
_cell.length_b   1.000
_cell.length_c   1.000
_cell.angle_alpha   90.00
_cell.angle_beta   90.00
_cell.angle_gamma   90.00
#
_symmetry.space_group_name_H-M   'P 1'
#
loop_
_entity.id
_entity.type
_entity.pdbx_description
1 polymer ?
#
loop_
_entity_poly.entity_id
_entity_poly.type
_entity_poly.pdbx_seq_one_letter_code
_entity_poly.pdbx_strand_id
1 'polypeptide(L)'
;MSTIELNERQKLILGLIVQEYVDSAKPIGSKRLANKYNLDISSATVRNEMVVLSEAGYLRQPHTSAGRVPTEDAYRFFVGQLMQRPELPTSLKHTIRHQFYQTR
;
A
#
# COMPACT_ATOMS: atom_id res chain seq x y z
N MET A 1 0.28 6.34 -20.34
CA MET A 1 -0.46 5.86 -19.15
C MET A 1 -0.77 7.06 -18.29
N SER A 2 -2.05 7.40 -18.05
CA SER A 2 -2.40 8.52 -17.16
C SER A 2 -2.20 8.06 -15.72
N THR A 3 -1.26 8.68 -15.01
CA THR A 3 -1.16 8.55 -13.55
C THR A 3 -2.43 9.14 -12.94
N ILE A 4 -3.32 8.27 -12.44
CA ILE A 4 -4.45 8.72 -11.62
C ILE A 4 -3.87 9.30 -10.34
N GLU A 5 -4.07 10.60 -10.14
CA GLU A 5 -3.63 11.30 -8.94
C GLU A 5 -4.58 10.97 -7.78
N LEU A 6 -4.11 10.13 -6.85
CA LEU A 6 -4.86 9.80 -5.66
C LEU A 6 -4.87 10.99 -4.71
N ASN A 7 -6.02 11.29 -4.10
CA ASN A 7 -6.07 12.28 -3.02
C ASN A 7 -5.43 11.74 -1.73
N GLU A 8 -5.16 12.61 -0.76
CA GLU A 8 -4.49 12.22 0.50
C GLU A 8 -5.23 11.13 1.29
N ARG A 9 -6.56 11.15 1.26
CA ARG A 9 -7.38 10.12 1.93
C ARG A 9 -7.23 8.76 1.24
N GLN A 10 -7.24 8.73 -0.09
CA GLN A 10 -7.03 7.53 -0.89
C GLN A 10 -5.63 6.97 -0.71
N LYS A 11 -4.61 7.83 -0.70
CA LYS A 11 -3.23 7.48 -0.37
C LYS A 11 -3.13 6.83 1.01
N LEU A 12 -3.74 7.45 2.03
CA LEU A 12 -3.78 6.90 3.39
C LEU A 12 -4.44 5.52 3.41
N ILE A 13 -5.65 5.38 2.86
CA ILE A 13 -6.40 4.11 2.85
C ILE A 13 -5.62 3.03 2.09
N LEU A 14 -5.05 3.35 0.93
CA LEU A 14 -4.25 2.43 0.15
C LEU A 14 -3.03 1.94 0.94
N GLY A 15 -2.32 2.85 1.60
CA GLY A 15 -1.16 2.52 2.44
C GLY A 15 -1.52 1.59 3.60
N LEU A 16 -2.62 1.87 4.30
CA LEU A 16 -3.10 1.01 5.39
C LEU A 16 -3.53 -0.37 4.90
N ILE A 17 -4.16 -0.46 3.72
CA ILE A 17 -4.55 -1.75 3.13
C ILE A 17 -3.31 -2.57 2.73
N VAL A 18 -2.31 -1.94 2.12
CA VAL A 18 -1.06 -2.61 1.76
C VAL A 18 -0.36 -3.15 3.00
N GLN A 19 -0.20 -2.31 4.03
CA GLN A 19 0.43 -2.72 5.29
C GLN A 19 -0.33 -3.87 5.96
N GLU A 20 -1.65 -3.74 6.11
CA GLU A 20 -2.47 -4.78 6.75
C GLU A 20 -2.47 -6.10 5.97
N TYR A 21 -2.39 -6.03 4.64
CA TYR A 21 -2.34 -7.22 3.81
C TYR A 21 -0.98 -7.91 3.88
N VAL A 22 0.13 -7.16 3.92
CA VAL A 22 1.47 -7.70 4.15
C VAL A 22 1.54 -8.43 5.50
N ASP A 23 0.95 -7.84 6.54
CA ASP A 23 0.97 -8.43 7.88
C ASP A 23 0.08 -9.68 8.00
N SER A 24 -1.06 -9.69 7.31
CA SER A 24 -2.11 -10.71 7.57
C SER A 24 -2.35 -11.71 6.45
N ALA A 25 -1.89 -11.45 5.23
CA ALA A 25 -2.16 -12.24 4.02
C ALA A 25 -3.65 -12.54 3.78
N LYS A 26 -4.55 -11.72 4.33
CA LYS A 26 -6.01 -11.89 4.28
C LYS A 26 -6.66 -10.69 3.60
N PRO A 27 -7.75 -10.85 2.83
CA PRO A 27 -8.51 -9.73 2.28
C PRO A 27 -8.96 -8.71 3.34
N ILE A 28 -8.83 -7.42 3.01
CA ILE A 28 -9.03 -6.32 3.95
C ILE A 28 -10.43 -5.74 3.79
N GLY A 29 -11.21 -5.75 4.87
CA GLY A 29 -12.55 -5.17 4.92
C GLY A 29 -12.54 -3.75 5.48
N SER A 30 -13.45 -2.90 5.00
CA SER A 30 -13.53 -1.49 5.43
C SER A 30 -13.77 -1.31 6.93
N LYS A 31 -14.62 -2.16 7.53
CA LYS A 31 -14.87 -2.15 8.99
C LYS A 31 -13.63 -2.49 9.80
N ARG A 32 -12.83 -3.46 9.35
CA ARG A 32 -11.56 -3.82 10.00
C ARG A 32 -10.60 -2.65 9.95
N LEU A 33 -10.47 -2.01 8.78
CA LEU A 33 -9.56 -0.87 8.59
C LEU A 33 -9.96 0.33 9.47
N ALA A 34 -11.25 0.72 9.43
CA ALA A 34 -11.77 1.84 10.20
C ALA A 34 -11.56 1.65 11.71
N ASN A 35 -11.84 0.44 12.23
CA ASN A 35 -11.72 0.15 13.65
C ASN A 35 -10.26 0.00 14.10
N LYS A 36 -9.41 -0.71 13.33
CA LYS A 36 -8.02 -0.98 13.74
C LYS A 36 -7.17 0.29 13.77
N TYR A 37 -7.40 1.18 12.81
CA TYR A 37 -6.63 2.43 12.69
C TYR A 37 -7.37 3.65 13.23
N ASN A 38 -8.53 3.44 13.87
CA ASN A 38 -9.35 4.48 14.51
C ASN A 38 -9.56 5.72 13.62
N LEU A 39 -9.89 5.48 12.35
CA LEU A 39 -10.01 6.54 11.34
C LEU A 39 -11.18 7.47 11.66
N ASP A 40 -11.01 8.78 11.42
CA ASP A 40 -12.06 9.80 11.58
C ASP A 40 -13.17 9.74 10.49
N ILE A 41 -13.30 8.59 9.83
CA ILE A 41 -14.28 8.35 8.77
C ILE A 41 -15.00 7.03 8.99
N SER A 42 -16.25 6.96 8.54
CA SER A 42 -17.07 5.77 8.69
C SER A 42 -16.55 4.60 7.84
N SER A 43 -16.87 3.37 8.27
CA SER A 43 -16.60 2.17 7.47
C SER A 43 -17.29 2.17 6.09
N ALA A 44 -18.38 2.91 5.93
CA ALA A 44 -19.05 3.13 4.65
C ALA A 44 -18.22 4.06 3.74
N THR A 45 -17.68 5.15 4.30
CA THR A 45 -16.76 6.05 3.60
C THR A 45 -15.50 5.31 3.14
N VAL A 46 -14.89 4.50 4.03
CA VAL A 46 -13.74 3.66 3.66
C VAL A 46 -14.10 2.69 2.54
N ARG A 47 -15.28 2.06 2.59
CA ARG A 47 -15.75 1.16 1.53
C ARG A 47 -15.86 1.88 0.19
N ASN A 48 -16.36 3.12 0.16
CA ASN A 48 -16.47 3.92 -1.06
C ASN A 48 -15.09 4.24 -1.64
N GLU A 49 -14.12 4.62 -0.80
CA GLU A 49 -12.75 4.86 -1.27
C GLU A 49 -12.08 3.58 -1.78
N MET A 50 -12.37 2.43 -1.17
CA MET A 50 -11.90 1.12 -1.66
C MET A 50 -12.50 0.75 -3.02
N VAL A 51 -13.72 1.22 -3.34
CA VAL A 51 -14.32 1.06 -4.68
C VAL A 51 -13.56 1.91 -5.68
N VAL A 52 -13.35 3.20 -5.39
CA VAL A 52 -12.59 4.11 -6.27
C VAL A 52 -11.17 3.59 -6.51
N LEU A 53 -10.49 3.12 -5.46
CA LEU A 53 -9.16 2.51 -5.57
C LEU A 53 -9.17 1.20 -6.38
N SER A 54 -10.29 0.46 -6.40
CA SER A 54 -10.43 -0.72 -7.25
C SER A 54 -10.61 -0.35 -8.71
N GLU A 55 -11.44 0.65 -9.00
CA GLU A 55 -11.66 1.20 -10.35
C GLU A 55 -10.37 1.81 -10.92
N ALA A 56 -9.54 2.41 -10.05
CA ALA A 56 -8.21 2.90 -10.39
C ALA A 56 -7.14 1.79 -10.55
N GLY A 57 -7.49 0.51 -10.36
CA GLY A 57 -6.59 -0.64 -10.57
C GLY A 57 -5.66 -0.97 -9.40
N TYR A 58 -5.75 -0.24 -8.28
CA TYR A 58 -4.89 -0.48 -7.10
C TYR A 58 -5.41 -1.63 -6.22
N LEU A 59 -6.71 -1.89 -6.23
CA LEU A 59 -7.32 -2.93 -5.41
C LEU A 59 -8.11 -3.90 -6.28
N ARG A 60 -8.18 -5.17 -5.84
CA ARG A 60 -9.08 -6.17 -6.44
C ARG A 60 -9.86 -6.92 -5.37
N GLN A 61 -11.00 -7.48 -5.76
CA GLN A 61 -11.77 -8.39 -4.91
C GLN A 61 -11.49 -9.83 -5.37
N PRO A 62 -10.98 -10.72 -4.51
CA PRO A 62 -10.78 -12.12 -4.90
C PRO A 62 -12.11 -12.87 -5.04
N HIS A 63 -13.11 -12.57 -4.21
CA HIS A 63 -14.45 -13.16 -4.25
C HIS A 63 -15.52 -12.13 -3.88
N THR A 64 -16.77 -12.34 -4.28
CA THR A 64 -17.90 -11.40 -4.10
C THR A 64 -18.13 -10.95 -2.65
N SER A 65 -17.83 -11.81 -1.66
CA SER A 65 -17.98 -11.52 -0.23
C SER A 65 -16.67 -11.11 0.46
N ALA A 66 -15.53 -11.25 -0.21
CA ALA A 66 -14.23 -10.97 0.39
C ALA A 66 -13.96 -9.47 0.47
N GLY A 67 -13.05 -9.07 1.37
CA GLY A 67 -12.44 -7.74 1.36
C GLY A 67 -11.63 -7.47 0.08
N ARG A 68 -10.88 -6.37 0.07
CA ARG A 68 -9.97 -6.05 -1.04
C ARG A 68 -8.56 -6.54 -0.76
N VAL A 69 -7.82 -6.82 -1.83
CA VAL A 69 -6.38 -7.12 -1.77
C VAL A 69 -5.62 -6.15 -2.69
N PRO A 70 -4.40 -5.74 -2.33
CA PRO A 70 -3.56 -4.92 -3.19
C PRO A 70 -3.23 -5.63 -4.51
N THR A 71 -3.19 -4.87 -5.60
CA THR A 71 -2.58 -5.29 -6.88
C THR A 71 -1.09 -4.98 -6.89
N GLU A 72 -0.40 -5.38 -7.96
CA GLU A 72 1.01 -5.01 -8.15
C GLU A 72 1.19 -3.47 -8.18
N ASP A 73 0.29 -2.75 -8.85
CA ASP A 73 0.34 -1.30 -8.94
C ASP A 73 0.15 -0.62 -7.58
N ALA A 74 -0.63 -1.21 -6.67
CA ALA A 74 -0.72 -0.73 -5.29
C ALA A 74 0.60 -0.85 -4.55
N TYR A 75 1.31 -1.98 -4.68
CA TYR A 75 2.62 -2.14 -4.07
C TYR A 75 3.64 -1.17 -4.67
N ARG A 76 3.63 -0.99 -5.99
CA ARG A 76 4.51 -0.06 -6.69
C ARG A 76 4.26 1.39 -6.23
N PHE A 77 3.00 1.78 -6.14
CA PHE A 77 2.60 3.10 -5.63
C PHE A 77 3.00 3.27 -4.16
N PHE A 78 2.74 2.26 -3.33
CA PHE A 78 3.10 2.28 -1.91
C PHE A 78 4.60 2.47 -1.69
N VAL A 79 5.44 1.65 -2.32
CA VAL A 79 6.91 1.75 -2.20
C VAL A 79 7.44 3.05 -2.83
N GLY A 80 6.83 3.50 -3.93
CA GLY A 80 7.28 4.67 -4.68
C GLY A 80 6.93 6.01 -4.03
N GLN A 81 5.76 6.11 -3.40
CA GLN A 81 5.18 7.39 -2.98
C GLN A 81 4.75 7.46 -1.52
N LEU A 82 4.44 6.33 -0.86
CA LEU A 82 3.90 6.32 0.50
C LEU A 82 4.91 5.86 1.55
N MET A 83 5.80 4.95 1.17
CA MET A 83 6.83 4.43 2.07
C MET A 83 7.93 5.47 2.22
N GLN A 84 8.18 5.87 3.47
CA GLN A 84 9.36 6.67 3.79
C GLN A 84 10.60 5.85 3.44
N ARG A 85 11.47 6.37 2.56
CA ARG A 85 12.73 5.70 2.25
C ARG A 85 13.64 5.81 3.45
N PRO A 86 13.96 4.71 4.16
CA PRO A 86 14.98 4.78 5.19
C PRO A 86 16.30 5.14 4.52
N GLU A 87 16.98 6.13 5.07
CA GLU A 87 18.28 6.53 4.55
C GLU A 87 19.30 5.46 4.93
N LEU A 88 19.88 4.78 3.93
CA LEU A 88 20.90 3.77 4.19
C LEU A 88 22.14 4.44 4.81
N PRO A 89 22.68 3.92 5.93
CA PRO A 89 23.91 4.43 6.53
C PRO A 89 25.05 4.45 5.52
N THR A 90 25.84 5.53 5.52
CA THR A 90 26.94 5.74 4.56
C THR A 90 27.96 4.59 4.59
N SER A 91 28.24 4.04 5.77
CA SER A 91 29.11 2.87 5.94
C SER A 91 28.59 1.65 5.17
N LEU A 92 27.30 1.35 5.31
CA LEU A 92 26.67 0.22 4.63
C LEU A 92 26.64 0.42 3.11
N LYS A 93 26.39 1.64 2.63
CA LYS A 93 26.50 1.98 1.19
C LYS A 93 27.91 1.71 0.64
N HIS A 94 28.95 2.05 1.40
CA HIS A 94 30.34 1.77 1.02
C HIS A 94 30.65 0.27 1.01
N THR A 95 30.22 -0.48 2.03
CA THR A 95 30.41 -1.94 2.09
C THR A 95 29.73 -2.64 0.91
N ILE A 96 28.48 -2.29 0.61
CA ILE A 96 27.74 -2.85 -0.53
C ILE A 96 28.48 -2.57 -1.83
N ARG A 97 28.88 -1.32 -2.08
CA ARG A 97 29.67 -0.95 -3.28
C ARG A 97 30.93 -1.81 -3.38
N HIS A 98 31.71 -1.88 -2.30
CA HIS A 98 32.96 -2.63 -2.27
C HIS A 98 32.76 -4.11 -2.60
N GLN A 99 31.75 -4.78 -2.02
CA GLN A 99 31.44 -6.19 -2.28
C GLN A 99 31.03 -6.45 -3.75
N PHE A 100 30.23 -5.56 -4.34
CA PHE A 100 29.83 -5.69 -5.75
C PHE A 100 31.00 -5.49 -6.73
N TYR A 101 32.00 -4.68 -6.39
CA TYR A 101 33.20 -4.48 -7.22
C TYR A 101 34.25 -5.59 -7.07
N GLN A 102 34.27 -6.31 -5.94
CA GLN A 102 35.23 -7.41 -5.70
C GLN A 102 34.83 -8.75 -6.35
N THR A 103 33.61 -8.87 -6.87
CA THR A 103 33.11 -10.10 -7.52
C THR A 103 33.28 -10.05 -9.05
N ARG A 104 34.24 -9.27 -9.54
CA ARG A 104 34.64 -9.23 -10.96
C ARG A 104 36.07 -9.69 -11.14
#